data_AF-A0A533SND9-F1
#
_entry.id   AF-A0A533SND9-F1
#
_cell.length_a   1.000
_cell.length_b   1.000
_cell.length_c   1.000
_cell.angle_alpha   90.00
_cell.angle_beta   90.00
_cell.angle_gamma   90.00
#
_symmetry.space_group_name_H-M   'P 1'
#
loop_
_entity.id
_entity.type
_entity.pdbx_description
1 polymer ?
#
loop_
_entity_poly.entity_id
_entity_poly.type
_entity_poly.pdbx_seq_one_letter_code
_entity_poly.pdbx_strand_id
1 'polypeptide(L)'
;VNNVETLANVPAILRHGPTWYRSFGTPSSPGTKVYTMLGNVNVTGVVEVPMGITLREIITIYAKGMKKGSTFKLAQTGGSSGSVIPSSLQDTPMDFDSFSKAGVALGSGALLICDEETCVVDLARVLLNFFRVESCGKCNPCRIGTQRAYEILTAITEGQGTLKDLDTLLELSGQMALMANCGLGQTAGTPLTDILKYFRAEVEAHIRLKVCPAGVCTMKLHEEKEKAAQPA
;
A
#
# COMPACT_ATOMS: atom_id res chain seq x y z
N VAL A 1 12.75 0.18 -22.54
CA VAL A 1 13.40 0.26 -21.21
C VAL A 1 13.07 -1.02 -20.48
N ASN A 2 14.05 -1.72 -19.90
CA ASN A 2 13.83 -2.97 -19.17
C ASN A 2 14.33 -2.81 -17.73
N ASN A 3 13.65 -3.45 -16.77
CA ASN A 3 14.11 -3.50 -15.38
C ASN A 3 15.36 -4.40 -15.26
N VAL A 4 16.23 -4.09 -14.30
CA VAL A 4 17.46 -4.86 -14.04
C VAL A 4 17.16 -6.32 -13.69
N GLU A 5 16.15 -6.59 -12.86
CA GLU A 5 15.72 -7.95 -12.51
C GLU A 5 15.30 -8.74 -13.76
N THR A 6 14.55 -8.10 -14.67
CA THR A 6 14.18 -8.71 -15.95
C THR A 6 15.40 -9.09 -16.77
N LEU A 7 16.39 -8.19 -16.89
CA LEU A 7 17.62 -8.47 -17.64
C LEU A 7 18.51 -9.50 -16.94
N ALA A 8 18.54 -9.51 -15.61
CA ALA A 8 19.32 -10.47 -14.81
C ALA A 8 18.81 -11.90 -14.96
N ASN A 9 17.52 -12.09 -15.24
CA ASN A 9 16.94 -13.40 -15.51
C ASN A 9 17.33 -13.96 -16.90
N VAL A 10 17.63 -13.11 -17.89
CA VAL A 10 17.87 -13.53 -19.28
C VAL A 10 19.05 -14.52 -19.42
N PRO A 11 20.24 -14.29 -18.83
CA PRO A 11 21.37 -15.22 -18.96
C PRO A 11 21.06 -16.63 -18.45
N ALA A 12 20.34 -16.76 -17.33
CA ALA A 12 19.97 -18.07 -16.77
C ALA A 12 18.96 -18.79 -17.68
N ILE A 13 17.97 -18.06 -18.21
CA ILE A 13 17.00 -18.58 -19.18
C ILE A 13 17.71 -19.09 -20.45
N LEU A 14 18.66 -18.34 -20.99
CA LEU A 14 19.41 -18.76 -22.18
C LEU A 14 20.28 -19.99 -21.93
N ARG A 15 20.86 -20.11 -20.73
CA ARG A 15 21.74 -21.23 -20.36
C ARG A 15 20.98 -22.54 -20.13
N HIS A 16 19.84 -22.48 -19.45
CA HIS A 16 19.10 -23.66 -19.01
C HIS A 16 17.84 -23.95 -19.84
N GLY A 17 17.50 -23.04 -20.76
CA GLY A 17 16.33 -23.12 -21.61
C GLY A 17 15.05 -22.59 -20.95
N PRO A 18 14.05 -22.20 -21.76
CA PRO A 18 12.81 -21.62 -21.26
C PRO A 18 11.97 -22.60 -20.43
N THR A 19 12.02 -23.90 -20.72
CA THR A 19 11.28 -24.93 -19.95
C THR A 19 11.76 -25.01 -18.51
N TRP A 20 13.06 -24.85 -18.26
CA TRP A 20 13.61 -24.79 -16.90
C TRP A 20 13.06 -23.58 -16.15
N TYR A 21 13.09 -22.38 -16.74
CA TYR A 21 12.58 -21.19 -16.07
C TYR A 21 11.08 -21.28 -15.78
N ARG A 22 10.31 -21.86 -16.71
CA ARG A 22 8.87 -22.12 -16.55
C ARG A 22 8.54 -23.25 -15.58
N SER A 23 9.52 -24.02 -15.11
CA SER A 23 9.30 -25.01 -14.05
C SER A 23 9.15 -24.37 -12.67
N PHE A 24 9.54 -23.10 -12.53
CA PHE A 24 9.26 -22.28 -11.35
C PHE A 24 8.02 -21.42 -11.58
N GLY A 25 7.40 -21.01 -10.48
CA GLY A 25 6.29 -20.07 -10.52
C GLY A 25 4.95 -20.73 -10.83
N THR A 26 3.94 -19.90 -11.04
CA THR A 26 2.62 -20.38 -11.48
C THR A 26 2.58 -20.51 -13.01
N PRO A 27 1.62 -21.28 -13.57
CA PRO A 27 1.50 -21.40 -15.03
C PRO A 27 1.32 -20.06 -15.75
N SER A 28 0.64 -19.11 -15.11
CA SER A 28 0.38 -17.75 -15.63
C SER A 28 1.54 -16.79 -15.38
N SER A 29 2.33 -17.00 -14.33
CA SER A 29 3.50 -16.17 -13.99
C SER A 29 4.73 -17.07 -13.72
N PRO A 30 5.37 -17.59 -14.78
CA PRO A 30 6.52 -18.46 -14.64
C PRO A 30 7.78 -17.72 -14.16
N GLY A 31 8.64 -18.45 -13.46
CA GLY A 31 9.94 -17.97 -13.01
C GLY A 31 10.00 -17.62 -11.52
N THR A 32 11.08 -16.94 -11.16
CA THR A 32 11.34 -16.42 -9.83
C THR A 32 11.10 -14.91 -9.77
N LYS A 33 10.92 -14.41 -8.56
CA LYS A 33 10.77 -13.00 -8.26
C LYS A 33 11.61 -12.68 -7.04
N VAL A 34 12.30 -11.55 -7.08
CA VAL A 34 13.00 -10.99 -5.93
C VAL A 34 12.00 -10.17 -5.11
N TYR A 35 11.86 -10.53 -3.84
CA TYR A 35 11.04 -9.84 -2.85
C TYR A 35 11.91 -9.15 -1.81
N THR A 36 11.59 -7.90 -1.49
CA THR A 36 12.22 -7.16 -0.39
C THR A 36 11.25 -7.10 0.78
N MET A 37 11.62 -7.66 1.93
CA MET A 37 10.81 -7.69 3.13
C MET A 37 11.29 -6.61 4.10
N LEU A 38 10.38 -5.71 4.47
CA LEU A 38 10.62 -4.64 5.44
C LEU A 38 9.40 -4.46 6.36
N GLY A 39 9.55 -3.67 7.43
CA GLY A 39 8.49 -3.39 8.40
C GLY A 39 8.57 -4.21 9.68
N ASN A 40 7.41 -4.64 10.21
CA ASN A 40 7.26 -5.20 11.55
C ASN A 40 7.43 -6.73 11.60
N VAL A 41 8.55 -7.20 11.06
CA VAL A 41 8.97 -8.62 11.05
C VAL A 41 10.28 -8.83 11.79
N ASN A 42 10.58 -10.09 12.15
CA ASN A 42 11.79 -10.45 12.89
C ASN A 42 13.06 -10.36 12.02
N VAL A 43 12.94 -10.63 10.72
CA VAL A 43 14.03 -10.54 9.76
C VAL A 43 13.58 -9.74 8.54
N THR A 44 14.29 -8.65 8.26
CA THR A 44 14.17 -7.89 7.02
C THR A 44 15.27 -8.31 6.05
N GLY A 45 15.07 -8.05 4.76
CA GLY A 45 16.07 -8.37 3.75
C GLY A 45 15.46 -8.66 2.39
N VAL A 46 16.22 -9.35 1.56
CA VAL A 46 15.84 -9.72 0.20
C VAL A 46 15.82 -11.24 0.08
N VAL A 47 14.81 -11.76 -0.60
CA VAL A 47 14.68 -13.18 -0.91
C VAL A 47 14.29 -13.35 -2.38
N GLU A 48 14.91 -14.30 -3.07
CA GLU A 48 14.47 -14.76 -4.38
C GLU A 48 13.71 -16.08 -4.23
N VAL A 49 12.47 -16.11 -4.70
CA VAL A 49 11.57 -17.27 -4.58
C VAL A 49 10.74 -17.42 -5.86
N PRO A 50 10.21 -18.62 -6.12
CA PRO A 50 9.24 -18.82 -7.20
C PRO A 50 8.04 -17.87 -7.09
N MET A 51 7.55 -17.38 -8.23
CA MET A 51 6.30 -16.63 -8.32
C MET A 51 5.12 -17.44 -7.74
N GLY A 52 4.15 -16.77 -7.11
CA GLY A 52 2.99 -17.44 -6.51
C GLY A 52 3.14 -17.85 -5.05
N ILE A 53 4.32 -17.66 -4.44
CA ILE A 53 4.47 -17.70 -2.98
C ILE A 53 3.47 -16.73 -2.32
N THR A 54 2.98 -17.04 -1.13
CA THR A 54 2.01 -16.21 -0.39
C THR A 54 2.70 -15.23 0.58
N LEU A 55 1.98 -14.18 1.01
CA LEU A 55 2.46 -13.30 2.08
C LEU A 55 2.67 -14.08 3.38
N ARG A 56 1.81 -15.05 3.68
CA ARG A 56 1.96 -15.92 4.87
C ARG A 56 3.30 -16.66 4.84
N GLU A 57 3.65 -17.27 3.73
CA GLU A 57 4.92 -18.00 3.58
C GLU A 57 6.12 -17.05 3.69
N ILE A 58 6.07 -15.88 3.05
CA ILE A 58 7.09 -14.84 3.19
C ILE A 58 7.30 -14.46 4.65
N ILE A 59 6.22 -14.10 5.35
CA ILE A 59 6.28 -13.66 6.75
C ILE A 59 6.79 -14.79 7.64
N THR A 60 6.26 -16.01 7.49
CA THR A 60 6.53 -17.12 8.41
C THR A 60 7.91 -17.72 8.19
N ILE A 61 8.28 -17.98 6.93
CA ILE A 61 9.49 -18.74 6.58
C ILE A 61 10.70 -17.81 6.50
N TYR A 62 10.60 -16.74 5.72
CA TYR A 62 11.74 -15.90 5.38
C TYR A 62 11.93 -14.73 6.34
N ALA A 63 10.83 -14.08 6.73
CA ALA A 63 10.86 -13.00 7.70
C ALA A 63 10.89 -13.50 9.16
N LYS A 64 10.78 -14.83 9.37
CA LYS A 64 10.79 -15.53 10.66
C LYS A 64 9.70 -15.04 11.64
N GLY A 65 8.54 -14.70 11.10
CA GLY A 65 7.37 -14.22 11.84
C GLY A 65 7.38 -12.70 12.08
N MET A 66 6.25 -12.23 12.62
CA MET A 66 6.09 -10.85 13.10
C MET A 66 6.95 -10.60 14.34
N LYS A 67 7.24 -9.32 14.63
CA LYS A 67 7.87 -8.92 15.90
C LYS A 67 7.04 -9.40 17.10
N LYS A 68 7.71 -9.65 18.24
CA LYS A 68 7.06 -10.16 19.44
C LYS A 68 5.92 -9.23 19.89
N GLY A 69 4.71 -9.79 19.99
CA GLY A 69 3.51 -9.05 20.40
C GLY A 69 2.76 -8.36 19.27
N SER A 70 3.31 -8.36 18.04
CA SER A 70 2.66 -7.79 16.86
C SER A 70 1.84 -8.84 16.11
N THR A 71 0.73 -8.40 15.53
CA THR A 71 -0.19 -9.16 14.70
C THR A 71 -0.19 -8.60 13.28
N PHE A 72 -0.05 -9.45 12.27
CA PHE A 72 -0.09 -9.00 10.88
C PHE A 72 -1.45 -8.38 10.51
N LYS A 73 -1.44 -7.10 10.09
CA LYS A 73 -2.63 -6.36 9.68
C LYS A 73 -2.72 -6.21 8.17
N LEU A 74 -1.64 -5.76 7.54
CA LEU A 74 -1.60 -5.48 6.11
C LEU A 74 -0.16 -5.51 5.59
N ALA A 75 -0.01 -5.69 4.28
CA ALA A 75 1.23 -5.44 3.58
C ALA A 75 1.01 -4.45 2.45
N GLN A 76 1.85 -3.43 2.36
CA GLN A 76 1.97 -2.64 1.15
C GLN A 76 2.94 -3.35 0.21
N THR A 77 2.43 -3.72 -0.97
CA THR A 77 3.18 -4.44 -1.99
C THR A 77 3.61 -3.51 -3.12
N GLY A 78 4.63 -3.90 -3.88
CA GLY A 78 5.04 -3.19 -5.09
C GLY A 78 5.72 -1.84 -4.88
N GLY A 79 6.14 -1.52 -3.65
CA GLY A 79 6.62 -0.19 -3.27
C GLY A 79 5.48 0.83 -3.27
N SER A 80 5.80 2.14 -3.25
CA SER A 80 4.80 3.21 -3.05
C SER A 80 3.59 3.14 -4.00
N SER A 81 3.79 2.58 -5.20
CA SER A 81 2.79 2.45 -6.28
C SER A 81 1.96 1.17 -6.28
N GLY A 82 2.26 0.18 -5.43
CA GLY A 82 1.45 -1.03 -5.40
C GLY A 82 0.33 -0.96 -4.37
N SER A 83 -0.29 -2.11 -4.11
CA SER A 83 -1.53 -2.19 -3.33
C SER A 83 -1.30 -2.33 -1.83
N VAL A 84 -2.27 -1.86 -1.06
CA VAL A 84 -2.40 -2.12 0.38
C VAL A 84 -3.23 -3.39 0.57
N ILE A 85 -2.56 -4.50 0.85
CA ILE A 85 -3.16 -5.83 0.93
C ILE A 85 -3.52 -6.15 2.39
N PRO A 86 -4.80 -6.39 2.74
CA PRO A 86 -5.19 -6.77 4.08
C PRO A 86 -4.76 -8.19 4.44
N SER A 87 -4.67 -8.50 5.73
CA SER A 87 -4.35 -9.83 6.25
C SER A 87 -5.32 -10.93 5.79
N SER A 88 -6.55 -10.59 5.40
CA SER A 88 -7.52 -11.52 4.81
C SER A 88 -7.10 -12.06 3.43
N LEU A 89 -6.20 -11.38 2.72
CA LEU A 89 -5.67 -11.81 1.42
C LEU A 89 -4.27 -12.43 1.52
N GLN A 90 -3.75 -12.68 2.72
CA GLN A 90 -2.36 -13.13 2.93
C GLN A 90 -2.02 -14.48 2.30
N ASP A 91 -3.04 -15.31 2.05
CA ASP A 91 -2.94 -16.63 1.41
C ASP A 91 -3.17 -16.58 -0.10
N THR A 92 -3.39 -15.39 -0.67
CA THR A 92 -3.49 -15.23 -2.12
C THR A 92 -2.09 -15.43 -2.71
N PRO A 93 -1.91 -16.30 -3.72
CA PRO A 93 -0.64 -16.45 -4.42
C PRO A 93 -0.16 -15.10 -4.96
N MET A 94 1.08 -14.72 -4.63
CA MET A 94 1.69 -13.49 -5.13
C MET A 94 2.21 -13.72 -6.55
N ASP A 95 1.27 -13.72 -7.49
CA ASP A 95 1.50 -13.74 -8.93
C ASP A 95 0.60 -12.72 -9.64
N PHE A 96 0.91 -12.35 -10.88
CA PHE A 96 0.21 -11.26 -11.55
C PHE A 96 -1.29 -11.55 -11.79
N ASP A 97 -1.65 -12.80 -12.03
CA ASP A 97 -3.03 -13.19 -12.35
C ASP A 97 -3.87 -13.30 -11.09
N SER A 98 -3.38 -14.01 -10.07
CA SER A 98 -4.05 -14.18 -8.78
C SER A 98 -4.30 -12.84 -8.08
N PHE A 99 -3.31 -11.95 -8.06
CA PHE A 99 -3.47 -10.62 -7.47
C PHE A 99 -4.43 -9.73 -8.26
N SER A 100 -4.33 -9.74 -9.60
CA SER A 100 -5.27 -9.02 -10.46
C SER A 100 -6.72 -9.46 -10.21
N LYS A 101 -6.96 -10.77 -10.09
CA LYS A 101 -8.29 -11.33 -9.75
C LYS A 101 -8.78 -10.93 -8.36
N ALA A 102 -7.88 -10.80 -7.39
CA ALA A 102 -8.20 -10.27 -6.06
C ALA A 102 -8.41 -8.73 -6.05
N GLY A 103 -8.10 -8.06 -7.16
CA GLY A 103 -8.19 -6.61 -7.30
C GLY A 103 -7.08 -5.87 -6.56
N VAL A 104 -5.88 -6.45 -6.51
CA VAL A 104 -4.65 -5.86 -5.96
C VAL A 104 -3.49 -6.05 -6.95
N ALA A 105 -2.37 -5.36 -6.75
CA ALA A 105 -1.23 -5.41 -7.65
C ALA A 105 0.10 -5.69 -6.93
N LEU A 106 0.95 -6.53 -7.53
CA LEU A 106 2.23 -6.98 -6.95
C LEU A 106 3.36 -5.95 -7.06
N GLY A 107 3.40 -5.20 -8.18
CA GLY A 107 4.45 -4.23 -8.50
C GLY A 107 5.88 -4.81 -8.48
N SER A 108 6.81 -4.09 -7.84
CA SER A 108 8.24 -4.42 -7.79
C SER A 108 8.63 -5.58 -6.88
N GLY A 109 7.73 -6.12 -6.06
CA GLY A 109 8.06 -7.11 -5.02
C GLY A 109 8.63 -6.52 -3.72
N ALA A 110 8.61 -5.19 -3.54
CA ALA A 110 8.85 -4.59 -2.23
C ALA A 110 7.61 -4.76 -1.33
N LEU A 111 7.81 -5.30 -0.13
CA LEU A 111 6.78 -5.68 0.84
C LEU A 111 7.03 -4.96 2.17
N LEU A 112 6.28 -3.88 2.41
CA LEU A 112 6.20 -3.26 3.73
C LEU A 112 5.12 -3.97 4.54
N ILE A 113 5.55 -4.78 5.50
CA ILE A 113 4.70 -5.61 6.34
C ILE A 113 4.37 -4.81 7.61
N CYS A 114 3.10 -4.55 7.82
CA CYS A 114 2.59 -3.71 8.89
C CYS A 114 1.75 -4.51 9.89
N ASP A 115 1.80 -4.11 11.14
CA ASP A 115 1.06 -4.70 12.23
C ASP A 115 -0.18 -3.86 12.61
N GLU A 116 -0.87 -4.26 13.67
CA GLU A 116 -2.12 -3.66 14.15
C GLU A 116 -1.99 -2.19 14.54
N GLU A 117 -0.79 -1.76 14.96
CA GLU A 117 -0.46 -0.39 15.36
C GLU A 117 -0.29 0.56 14.17
N THR A 118 -0.30 0.06 12.94
CA THR A 118 -0.21 0.90 11.75
C THR A 118 -1.56 1.51 11.39
N CYS A 119 -1.66 2.84 11.39
CA CYS A 119 -2.84 3.54 10.88
C CYS A 119 -2.88 3.54 9.34
N VAL A 120 -3.98 3.05 8.77
CA VAL A 120 -4.16 3.00 7.31
C VAL A 120 -4.32 4.37 6.66
N VAL A 121 -4.94 5.33 7.37
CA VAL A 121 -5.12 6.70 6.86
C VAL A 121 -3.77 7.41 6.82
N ASP A 122 -2.96 7.24 7.87
CA ASP A 122 -1.64 7.83 7.95
C ASP A 122 -0.68 7.20 6.93
N LEU A 123 -0.73 5.88 6.76
CA LEU A 123 0.01 5.18 5.71
C LEU A 123 -0.33 5.76 4.33
N ALA A 124 -1.61 5.88 3.99
CA ALA A 124 -2.03 6.48 2.72
C ALA A 124 -1.57 7.93 2.60
N ARG A 125 -1.61 8.72 3.69
CA ARG A 125 -1.13 10.11 3.71
C ARG A 125 0.36 10.20 3.37
N VAL A 126 1.18 9.32 3.95
CA VAL A 126 2.62 9.23 3.66
C VAL A 126 2.87 8.83 2.20
N LEU A 127 2.14 7.83 1.69
CA LEU A 127 2.25 7.40 0.29
C LEU A 127 1.85 8.50 -0.68
N LEU A 128 0.76 9.23 -0.42
CA LEU A 128 0.33 10.35 -1.25
C LEU A 128 1.33 11.51 -1.19
N ASN A 129 1.96 11.76 -0.03
CA ASN A 129 3.02 12.76 0.07
C ASN A 129 4.22 12.40 -0.81
N PHE A 130 4.61 11.12 -0.86
CA PHE A 130 5.65 10.65 -1.79
C PHE A 130 5.28 10.99 -3.24
N PHE A 131 4.08 10.61 -3.70
CA PHE A 131 3.65 10.91 -5.08
C PHE A 131 3.58 12.40 -5.39
N ARG A 132 3.12 13.20 -4.43
CA ARG A 132 3.01 14.65 -4.53
C ARG A 132 4.38 15.31 -4.71
N VAL A 133 5.39 14.84 -3.97
CA VAL A 133 6.77 15.37 -4.04
C VAL A 133 7.50 14.86 -5.29
N GLU A 134 7.35 13.58 -5.62
CA GLU A 134 8.02 12.94 -6.77
C GLU A 134 7.32 13.20 -8.12
N SER A 135 6.20 13.92 -8.11
CA SER A 135 5.50 14.29 -9.34
C SER A 135 6.33 15.28 -10.16
N CYS A 136 6.52 14.98 -11.45
CA CYS A 136 7.15 15.93 -12.38
C CYS A 136 6.26 17.15 -12.71
N GLY A 137 5.00 17.15 -12.27
CA GLY A 137 4.07 18.27 -12.44
C GLY A 137 3.47 18.45 -13.84
N LYS A 138 3.77 17.58 -14.81
CA LYS A 138 3.37 17.75 -16.22
C LYS A 138 1.86 17.62 -16.47
N CYS A 139 1.19 16.65 -15.85
CA CYS A 139 -0.24 16.43 -16.03
C CYS A 139 -1.04 16.93 -14.82
N ASN A 140 -2.10 17.70 -15.09
CA ASN A 140 -3.00 18.24 -14.07
C ASN A 140 -3.55 17.18 -13.10
N PRO A 141 -4.09 16.02 -13.56
CA PRO A 141 -4.65 15.03 -12.63
C PRO A 141 -3.62 14.53 -11.61
N CYS A 142 -2.37 14.28 -12.03
CA CYS A 142 -1.31 13.88 -11.09
C CYS A 142 -0.87 15.05 -10.20
N ARG A 143 -0.51 16.20 -10.79
CA ARG A 143 0.04 17.36 -10.04
C ARG A 143 -0.94 17.87 -8.98
N ILE A 144 -2.20 18.08 -9.37
CA ILE A 144 -3.21 18.70 -8.51
C ILE A 144 -3.93 17.62 -7.69
N GLY A 145 -4.22 16.47 -8.29
CA GLY A 145 -4.94 15.39 -7.61
C GLY A 145 -4.18 14.81 -6.42
N THR A 146 -2.86 14.58 -6.55
CA THR A 146 -2.04 14.08 -5.43
C THR A 146 -1.94 15.10 -4.29
N GLN A 147 -1.78 16.39 -4.61
CA GLN A 147 -1.79 17.47 -3.63
C GLN A 147 -3.12 17.54 -2.89
N ARG A 148 -4.24 17.51 -3.63
CA ARG A 148 -5.58 17.59 -3.03
C ARG A 148 -5.90 16.38 -2.17
N ALA A 149 -5.55 15.18 -2.63
CA ALA A 149 -5.74 13.95 -1.85
C ALA A 149 -4.91 13.98 -0.56
N TYR A 150 -3.67 14.46 -0.62
CA TYR A 150 -2.81 14.62 0.57
C TYR A 150 -3.41 15.60 1.60
N GLU A 151 -3.92 16.74 1.16
CA GLU A 151 -4.59 17.72 2.03
C GLU A 151 -5.81 17.12 2.72
N ILE A 152 -6.64 16.38 1.97
CA ILE A 152 -7.82 15.71 2.51
C ILE A 152 -7.41 14.67 3.56
N LEU A 153 -6.44 13.80 3.25
CA LEU A 153 -5.95 12.81 4.21
C LEU A 153 -5.37 13.46 5.45
N THR A 154 -4.64 14.57 5.29
CA THR A 154 -4.11 15.35 6.42
C THR A 154 -5.24 15.88 7.30
N ALA A 155 -6.28 16.47 6.71
CA ALA A 155 -7.47 16.91 7.45
C ALA A 155 -8.15 15.74 8.18
N ILE A 156 -8.25 14.55 7.57
CA ILE A 156 -8.79 13.36 8.23
C ILE A 156 -7.93 12.93 9.42
N THR A 157 -6.60 12.91 9.26
CA THR A 157 -5.67 12.58 10.37
C THR A 157 -5.66 13.63 11.48
N GLU A 158 -6.13 14.84 11.21
CA GLU A 158 -6.29 15.90 12.22
C GLU A 158 -7.70 15.94 12.84
N GLY A 159 -8.59 15.03 12.46
CA GLY A 159 -9.98 15.03 12.92
C GLY A 159 -10.87 16.09 12.26
N GLN A 160 -10.42 16.74 11.19
CA GLN A 160 -11.16 17.78 10.47
C GLN A 160 -11.88 17.27 9.22
N GLY A 161 -11.64 16.02 8.83
CA GLY A 161 -12.29 15.40 7.67
C GLY A 161 -13.79 15.13 7.85
N THR A 162 -14.48 14.99 6.72
CA THR A 162 -15.91 14.75 6.57
C THR A 162 -16.17 13.51 5.71
N LEU A 163 -17.37 12.93 5.77
CA LEU A 163 -17.70 11.75 4.95
C LEU A 163 -17.67 12.05 3.44
N LYS A 164 -18.01 13.28 3.03
CA LYS A 164 -17.97 13.72 1.63
C LYS A 164 -16.54 13.71 1.07
N ASP A 165 -15.54 13.87 1.93
CA ASP A 165 -14.15 13.80 1.52
C ASP A 165 -13.78 12.41 0.99
N LEU A 166 -14.45 11.34 1.44
CA LEU A 166 -14.21 9.99 0.96
C LEU A 166 -14.63 9.81 -0.51
N ASP A 167 -15.77 10.39 -0.88
CA ASP A 167 -16.24 10.40 -2.27
C ASP A 167 -15.28 11.18 -3.16
N THR A 168 -14.78 12.31 -2.64
CA THR A 168 -13.78 13.14 -3.34
C THR A 168 -12.46 12.38 -3.54
N LEU A 169 -11.99 11.64 -2.54
CA LEU A 169 -10.78 10.81 -2.66
C LEU A 169 -10.95 9.72 -3.73
N LEU A 170 -12.11 9.07 -3.81
CA LEU A 170 -12.39 8.06 -4.84
C LEU A 170 -12.45 8.67 -6.25
N GLU A 171 -13.08 9.84 -6.39
CA GLU A 171 -13.11 10.57 -7.66
C GLU A 171 -11.70 10.95 -8.11
N LEU A 172 -10.89 11.52 -7.23
CA LEU A 172 -9.50 11.88 -7.51
C LEU A 172 -8.67 10.64 -7.90
N SER A 173 -8.85 9.52 -7.19
CA SER A 173 -8.20 8.25 -7.50
C SER A 173 -8.52 7.78 -8.92
N GLY A 174 -9.81 7.74 -9.28
CA GLY A 174 -10.26 7.35 -10.62
C GLY A 174 -9.76 8.29 -11.72
N GLN A 175 -9.80 9.60 -11.48
CA GLN A 175 -9.29 10.61 -12.41
C GLN A 175 -7.78 10.48 -12.64
N MET A 176 -7.00 10.25 -11.58
CA MET A 176 -5.56 10.00 -11.68
C MET A 176 -5.27 8.74 -12.49
N ALA A 177 -5.99 7.64 -12.21
CA ALA A 177 -5.83 6.37 -12.92
C ALA A 177 -6.09 6.49 -14.43
N LEU A 178 -7.14 7.24 -14.82
CA LEU A 178 -7.57 7.33 -16.22
C LEU A 178 -6.86 8.41 -17.03
N MET A 179 -6.49 9.54 -16.40
CA MET A 179 -6.06 10.74 -17.13
C MET A 179 -4.60 11.13 -16.90
N ALA A 180 -3.87 10.46 -16.01
CA ALA A 180 -2.44 10.74 -15.83
C ALA A 180 -1.59 10.17 -16.98
N ASN A 181 -0.55 10.93 -17.34
CA ASN A 181 0.29 10.60 -18.50
C ASN A 181 1.22 9.39 -18.31
N CYS A 182 1.54 9.02 -17.06
CA CYS A 182 2.49 7.94 -16.77
C CYS A 182 2.09 7.14 -15.53
N GLY A 183 2.75 6.00 -15.34
CA GLY A 183 2.47 5.06 -14.26
C GLY A 183 2.53 5.66 -12.86
N LEU A 184 3.36 6.70 -12.62
CA LEU A 184 3.40 7.39 -11.33
C LEU A 184 2.04 7.99 -10.99
N GLY A 185 1.48 8.80 -11.90
CA GLY A 185 0.17 9.41 -11.67
C GLY A 185 -0.96 8.39 -11.72
N GLN A 186 -0.88 7.39 -12.60
CA GLN A 186 -1.92 6.36 -12.74
C GLN A 186 -2.06 5.50 -11.48
N THR A 187 -0.99 5.32 -10.72
CA THR A 187 -0.97 4.48 -9.50
C THR A 187 -1.05 5.29 -8.19
N ALA A 188 -0.94 6.61 -8.25
CA ALA A 188 -0.94 7.45 -7.04
C ALA A 188 -2.23 7.36 -6.22
N GLY A 189 -3.35 7.03 -6.87
CA GLY A 189 -4.66 6.82 -6.23
C GLY A 189 -4.87 5.44 -5.60
N THR A 190 -4.02 4.45 -5.91
CA THR A 190 -4.20 3.06 -5.45
C THR A 190 -4.37 2.94 -3.93
N PRO A 191 -3.54 3.59 -3.09
CA PRO A 191 -3.72 3.54 -1.64
C PRO A 191 -5.09 4.05 -1.17
N LEU A 192 -5.67 5.05 -1.86
CA LEU A 192 -6.97 5.62 -1.50
C LEU A 192 -8.08 4.59 -1.70
N THR A 193 -8.06 3.92 -2.85
CA THR A 193 -9.04 2.89 -3.18
C THR A 193 -8.93 1.69 -2.24
N ASP A 194 -7.71 1.25 -1.95
CA ASP A 194 -7.47 0.06 -1.13
C ASP A 194 -7.86 0.27 0.34
N ILE A 195 -7.50 1.41 0.96
CA ILE A 195 -7.89 1.68 2.35
C ILE A 195 -9.41 1.81 2.49
N LEU A 196 -10.09 2.37 1.48
CA LEU A 196 -11.55 2.49 1.50
C LEU A 196 -12.26 1.18 1.22
N LYS A 197 -11.65 0.28 0.45
CA LYS A 197 -12.18 -1.06 0.18
C LYS A 197 -12.04 -1.98 1.38
N TYR A 198 -10.86 -2.03 2.00
CA TYR A 198 -10.55 -3.03 3.02
C TYR A 198 -10.60 -2.51 4.46
N PHE A 199 -10.44 -1.21 4.67
CA PHE A 199 -10.31 -0.59 6.00
C PHE A 199 -11.31 0.56 6.21
N ARG A 200 -12.44 0.55 5.52
CA ARG A 200 -13.47 1.62 5.57
C ARG A 200 -13.88 1.98 7.00
N ALA A 201 -14.03 0.99 7.87
CA ALA A 201 -14.41 1.20 9.26
C ALA A 201 -13.37 2.04 10.04
N GLU A 202 -12.07 1.80 9.83
CA GLU A 202 -11.01 2.61 10.44
C GLU A 202 -10.99 4.03 9.89
N VAL A 203 -11.21 4.19 8.58
CA VAL A 203 -11.30 5.51 7.95
C VAL A 203 -12.50 6.29 8.49
N GLU A 204 -13.67 5.65 8.59
CA GLU A 204 -14.88 6.27 9.15
C GLU A 204 -14.73 6.60 10.65
N ALA A 205 -13.95 5.84 11.42
CA ALA A 205 -13.65 6.15 12.81
C ALA A 205 -12.91 7.50 12.98
N HIS A 206 -11.95 7.79 12.09
CA HIS A 206 -11.26 9.10 12.08
C HIS A 206 -12.22 10.26 11.83
N ILE A 207 -13.25 10.03 11.00
CA ILE A 207 -14.19 11.07 10.58
C ILE A 207 -15.33 11.25 11.59
N ARG A 208 -15.97 10.16 12.02
CA ARG A 208 -17.17 10.18 12.87
C ARG A 208 -16.82 10.28 14.35
N LEU A 209 -15.87 9.48 14.80
CA LEU A 209 -15.48 9.40 16.21
C LEU A 209 -14.36 10.38 16.55
N LYS A 210 -13.69 10.94 15.55
CA LYS A 210 -12.53 11.82 15.72
C LYS A 210 -11.42 11.15 16.53
N VAL A 211 -11.28 9.83 16.37
CA VAL A 211 -10.24 9.01 17.01
C VAL A 211 -9.48 8.23 15.94
N CYS A 212 -8.16 8.11 16.12
CA CYS A 212 -7.33 7.18 15.38
C CYS A 212 -7.29 5.84 16.12
N PRO A 213 -7.80 4.73 15.56
CA PRO A 213 -7.79 3.43 16.22
C PRO A 213 -6.38 2.94 16.60
N ALA A 214 -5.37 3.34 15.83
CA ALA A 214 -3.97 3.02 16.05
C ALA A 214 -3.23 4.06 16.94
N GLY A 215 -3.87 5.18 17.30
CA GLY A 215 -3.30 6.19 18.20
C GLY A 215 -2.17 7.05 17.64
N VAL A 216 -1.79 6.91 16.37
CA VAL A 216 -0.64 7.63 15.77
C VAL A 216 -0.98 9.00 15.18
N CYS A 217 -2.22 9.24 14.78
CA CYS A 217 -2.61 10.51 14.17
C CYS A 217 -2.82 11.60 15.22
N THR A 218 -2.37 12.82 14.92
CA THR A 218 -2.60 14.01 15.73
C THR A 218 -4.04 14.49 15.63
N MET A 219 -4.97 13.79 16.29
CA MET A 219 -6.38 14.17 16.31
C MET A 219 -6.54 15.47 17.12
N LYS A 220 -6.95 16.57 16.48
CA LYS A 220 -7.31 17.81 17.20
C LYS A 220 -8.65 17.59 17.87
N LEU A 221 -8.63 17.10 19.10
CA LEU A 221 -9.81 17.15 19.96
C LEU A 221 -10.11 18.63 20.19
N HIS A 222 -11.35 19.06 19.94
CA HIS A 222 -11.79 20.40 20.33
C HIS A 222 -11.57 20.55 21.85
N GLU A 223 -10.58 21.33 22.27
CA GLU A 223 -10.35 21.78 23.66
C GLU A 223 -11.50 22.68 24.19
N GLU A 224 -12.68 22.65 23.58
CA GLU A 224 -13.77 23.59 23.84
C GLU A 224 -14.69 23.20 25.00
N LYS A 225 -14.44 22.08 25.71
CA LYS A 225 -15.30 21.69 26.85
C LYS A 225 -14.73 21.92 28.24
N GLU A 226 -13.43 22.18 28.40
CA GLU A 226 -12.87 22.47 29.74
C GLU A 226 -12.72 23.97 30.05
N LYS A 227 -12.63 24.86 29.05
CA LYS A 227 -12.59 26.31 29.30
C LYS A 227 -13.95 26.95 29.56
N ALA A 228 -15.06 26.24 29.31
CA ALA A 228 -16.42 26.72 29.59
C ALA A 228 -16.90 26.38 31.02
N ALA A 229 -16.09 25.70 31.84
CA ALA A 229 -16.46 25.24 33.18
C ALA A 229 -15.73 25.99 34.33
N GLN A 230 -15.02 27.08 34.04
CA GLN A 230 -14.50 27.96 35.10
C GLN A 230 -15.48 29.12 35.32
N PRO A 231 -16.24 29.14 36.43
CA PRO A 231 -16.98 30.33 36.83
C PRO A 231 -16.00 31.44 37.24
N ALA A 232 -16.38 32.67 36.86
CA ALA A 232 -15.67 33.91 37.14
C ALA A 232 -15.43 34.18 38.63
#